data_AF-A0A958R534-F1
#
_entry.id   AF-A0A958R534-F1
#
_cell.length_a   1.000
_cell.length_b   1.000
_cell.length_c   1.000
_cell.angle_alpha   90.00
_cell.angle_beta   90.00
_cell.angle_gamma   90.00
#
_symmetry.space_group_name_H-M   'P 1'
#
loop_
_entity.id
_entity.type
_entity.pdbx_description
1 polymer ?
#
loop_
_entity_poly.entity_id
_entity_poly.type
_entity_poly.pdbx_seq_one_letter_code
_entity_poly.pdbx_strand_id
1 'polypeptide(L)'
;MINYYFIFAIIFVFRIIFALNVNLIDDEAYHWSWSKNLMLSYYDHPGMISWLDWVSTSIFGDTIIGIRLPSFIFYTLSLVMYWKLAKDLYNEKVAFWVSMIMLWTPFWGFGGYVNSPEPVFIFCWLWGAWVFWQSIRPDKKQWSLKKTWLYLGLIMGLGLNSKFIIALLAFGFGAFLLSDKKHRKD
;
A
#
# COMPACT_ATOMS: atom_id res chain seq x y z
N MET A 1 -17.21 10.19 -26.57
CA MET A 1 -16.38 9.23 -25.81
C MET A 1 -16.17 9.78 -24.42
N ILE A 2 -16.55 9.05 -23.37
CA ILE A 2 -16.32 9.51 -21.99
C ILE A 2 -14.81 9.46 -21.73
N ASN A 3 -14.23 10.57 -21.28
CA ASN A 3 -12.81 10.62 -20.92
C ASN A 3 -12.63 9.90 -19.58
N TYR A 4 -12.04 8.71 -19.59
CA TYR A 4 -11.90 7.92 -18.37
C TYR A 4 -10.99 8.56 -17.31
N TYR A 5 -10.04 9.41 -17.72
CA TYR A 5 -9.24 10.21 -16.78
C TYR A 5 -10.08 11.23 -16.02
N PHE A 6 -11.10 11.79 -16.67
CA PHE A 6 -12.04 12.69 -16.03
C PHE A 6 -12.88 11.95 -14.97
N ILE A 7 -13.33 10.72 -15.26
CA ILE A 7 -14.04 9.90 -14.27
C ILE A 7 -13.14 9.57 -13.07
N PHE A 8 -11.89 9.17 -13.33
CA PHE A 8 -10.90 8.92 -12.27
C PHE A 8 -10.75 10.14 -11.36
N ALA A 9 -10.56 11.33 -11.96
CA ALA A 9 -10.39 12.57 -11.22
C ALA A 9 -11.63 12.92 -10.37
N ILE A 10 -12.84 12.79 -10.93
CA ILE A 10 -14.09 13.02 -10.19
C ILE A 10 -14.17 12.13 -8.96
N ILE A 11 -13.88 10.84 -9.11
CA ILE A 11 -14.02 9.87 -8.01
C ILE A 11 -12.95 10.08 -6.95
N PHE A 12 -11.74 10.41 -7.38
CA PHE A 12 -10.67 10.78 -6.47
C PHE A 12 -11.02 12.03 -5.65
N VAL A 13 -11.55 13.08 -6.29
CA VAL A 13 -12.00 14.30 -5.61
C VAL A 13 -13.19 14.01 -4.68
N PHE A 14 -14.18 13.24 -5.14
CA PHE A 14 -15.32 12.83 -4.32
C PHE A 14 -14.86 12.09 -3.06
N ARG A 15 -13.87 11.20 -3.17
CA ARG A 15 -13.27 10.51 -2.02
C ARG A 15 -12.62 11.47 -1.03
N ILE A 16 -11.87 12.46 -1.51
CA ILE A 16 -11.27 13.48 -0.63
C ILE A 16 -12.38 14.23 0.11
N ILE A 17 -13.41 14.71 -0.61
CA ILE A 17 -14.52 15.44 0.00
C ILE A 17 -15.21 14.57 1.04
N PHE A 18 -15.54 13.31 0.72
CA PHE A 18 -16.16 12.38 1.65
C PHE A 18 -15.29 12.17 2.90
N ALA A 19 -13.99 11.91 2.72
CA ALA A 19 -13.04 11.70 3.81
C ALA A 19 -12.83 12.93 4.70
N LEU A 20 -13.20 14.13 4.27
CA LEU A 20 -13.09 15.34 5.10
C LEU A 20 -14.39 15.69 5.84
N ASN A 21 -15.54 15.18 5.39
CA ASN A 21 -16.85 15.53 5.92
C ASN A 21 -17.44 14.48 6.86
N VAL A 22 -16.86 13.28 6.93
CA VAL A 22 -17.29 12.22 7.86
C VAL A 22 -16.44 12.28 9.12
N ASN A 23 -17.08 12.19 10.29
CA ASN A 23 -16.39 12.11 11.57
C ASN A 23 -15.45 10.91 11.64
N LEU A 24 -14.52 10.94 12.60
CA LEU A 24 -13.68 9.79 12.90
C LEU A 24 -14.55 8.63 13.37
N ILE A 25 -14.21 7.43 12.91
CA ILE A 25 -14.75 6.19 13.47
C ILE A 25 -13.89 5.70 14.63
N ASP A 26 -14.42 4.76 15.41
CA ASP A 26 -13.79 4.25 16.62
C ASP A 26 -12.35 3.74 16.39
N ASP A 27 -12.13 2.97 15.31
CA ASP A 27 -10.81 2.46 14.95
C ASP A 27 -9.79 3.58 14.66
N GLU A 28 -10.21 4.68 14.02
CA GLU A 28 -9.33 5.80 13.72
C GLU A 28 -8.94 6.55 14.99
N ALA A 29 -9.90 6.77 15.88
CA ALA A 29 -9.67 7.41 17.16
C ALA A 29 -8.77 6.53 18.06
N TYR A 30 -8.96 5.21 18.01
CA TYR A 30 -8.15 4.24 18.72
C TYR A 30 -6.69 4.28 18.28
N HIS A 31 -6.43 4.17 16.97
CA HIS A 31 -5.06 4.26 16.43
C HIS A 31 -4.43 5.64 16.64
N TRP A 32 -5.20 6.71 16.49
CA TRP A 32 -4.73 8.06 16.77
C TRP A 32 -4.32 8.22 18.24
N SER A 33 -5.04 7.62 19.20
CA SER A 33 -4.68 7.70 20.61
C SER A 33 -3.28 7.15 20.92
N TRP A 34 -2.85 6.13 20.17
CA TRP A 34 -1.52 5.55 20.26
C TRP A 34 -0.42 6.51 19.82
N SER A 35 -0.71 7.41 18.87
CA SER A 35 0.25 8.43 18.43
C SER A 35 0.72 9.35 19.56
N LYS A 36 -0.03 9.41 20.67
CA LYS A 36 0.31 10.22 21.86
C LYS A 36 1.41 9.60 22.72
N ASN A 37 1.59 8.28 22.64
CA ASN A 37 2.63 7.56 23.37
C ASN A 37 3.24 6.50 22.44
N LEU A 38 4.18 6.93 21.60
CA LEU A 38 4.78 6.07 20.60
C LEU A 38 5.48 4.85 21.21
N MET A 39 5.04 3.68 20.77
CA MET A 39 5.65 2.39 21.09
C MET A 39 6.11 1.68 19.81
N LEU A 40 6.97 0.66 19.97
CA LEU A 40 7.42 -0.17 18.85
C LEU A 40 6.30 -1.07 18.29
N SER A 41 5.37 -1.47 19.14
CA SER A 41 4.17 -2.24 18.80
C SER A 41 3.12 -2.00 19.87
N TYR A 42 1.86 -2.16 19.51
CA TYR A 42 0.71 -2.13 20.43
C TYR A 42 0.15 -3.54 20.58
N TYR A 43 -0.89 -3.66 21.39
CA TYR A 43 -1.47 -4.94 21.78
C TYR A 43 -1.91 -5.81 20.59
N ASP A 44 -2.53 -5.19 19.60
CA ASP A 44 -3.16 -5.84 18.45
C ASP A 44 -2.50 -5.51 17.11
N HIS A 45 -1.76 -4.40 17.02
CA HIS A 45 -1.11 -3.96 15.79
C HIS A 45 0.36 -3.51 15.96
N PRO A 46 1.18 -3.69 14.92
CA PRO A 46 2.49 -3.07 14.80
C PRO A 46 2.49 -1.53 14.86
N GLY A 47 3.67 -0.92 15.07
CA GLY A 47 3.77 0.51 15.36
C GLY A 47 3.50 1.49 14.21
N MET A 48 3.60 1.06 12.93
CA MET A 48 3.65 1.97 11.77
C MET A 48 2.49 2.96 11.71
N ILE A 49 1.26 2.52 11.99
CA ILE A 49 0.09 3.41 11.95
C ILE A 49 0.24 4.58 12.93
N SER A 50 0.58 4.29 14.19
CA SER A 50 0.76 5.32 15.22
C SER A 50 1.92 6.26 14.91
N TRP A 51 2.98 5.76 14.28
CA TRP A 51 4.15 6.56 13.92
C TRP A 51 3.80 7.55 12.80
N LEU A 52 3.05 7.08 11.81
CA LEU A 52 2.55 7.92 10.71
C LEU A 52 1.54 8.95 11.21
N ASP A 53 0.63 8.55 12.09
CA ASP A 53 -0.30 9.47 12.75
C ASP A 53 0.45 10.54 13.54
N TRP A 54 1.47 10.16 14.31
CA TRP A 54 2.28 11.11 15.06
C TRP A 54 3.01 12.10 14.15
N VAL A 55 3.67 11.62 13.09
CA VAL A 55 4.33 12.52 12.12
C VAL A 55 3.32 13.48 11.49
N SER A 56 2.18 12.97 11.05
CA SER A 56 1.18 13.77 10.35
C SER A 56 0.48 14.78 11.28
N THR A 57 0.04 14.35 12.47
CA THR A 57 -0.60 15.24 13.46
C THR A 57 0.36 16.23 14.10
N SER A 58 1.66 15.94 14.13
CA SER A 58 2.67 16.93 14.55
C SER A 58 2.79 18.10 13.56
N ILE A 59 2.41 17.90 12.29
CA ILE A 59 2.48 18.92 11.22
C ILE A 59 1.12 19.60 11.03
N PHE A 60 0.03 18.82 11.00
CA PHE A 60 -1.32 19.28 10.65
C PHE A 60 -2.28 19.39 11.86
N GLY A 61 -1.76 19.14 13.07
CA GLY A 61 -2.55 19.07 14.29
C GLY A 61 -3.43 17.82 14.38
N ASP A 62 -4.16 17.71 15.49
CA ASP A 62 -5.15 16.66 15.74
C ASP A 62 -6.45 16.93 14.97
N THR A 63 -6.33 16.93 13.65
CA THR A 63 -7.43 17.20 12.70
C THR A 63 -7.76 15.94 11.91
N ILE A 64 -8.96 15.89 11.31
CA ILE A 64 -9.35 14.78 10.40
C ILE A 64 -8.32 14.62 9.28
N ILE A 65 -7.80 15.74 8.76
CA ILE A 65 -6.73 15.74 7.75
C ILE A 65 -5.46 15.12 8.33
N GLY A 66 -5.00 15.58 9.50
CA GLY A 66 -3.80 15.06 10.15
C GLY A 66 -3.86 13.55 10.37
N ILE A 67 -5.02 13.03 10.75
CA ILE A 67 -5.21 11.59 11.02
C ILE A 67 -5.32 10.79 9.71
N ARG A 68 -6.08 11.25 8.71
CA ARG A 68 -6.35 10.45 7.49
C ARG A 68 -5.28 10.58 6.40
N LEU A 69 -4.48 11.64 6.44
CA LEU A 69 -3.52 11.95 5.38
C LEU A 69 -2.53 10.81 5.08
N PRO A 70 -1.92 10.12 6.07
CA PRO A 70 -1.01 9.02 5.78
C PRO A 70 -1.69 7.88 5.02
N SER A 71 -2.85 7.44 5.49
CA SER A 71 -3.66 6.40 4.85
C SER A 71 -4.05 6.79 3.42
N PHE A 72 -4.41 8.05 3.19
CA PHE A 72 -4.72 8.57 1.86
C PHE A 72 -3.51 8.55 0.91
N ILE A 73 -2.34 8.96 1.38
CA ILE A 73 -1.09 8.94 0.63
C ILE A 73 -0.74 7.50 0.23
N PHE A 74 -0.69 6.58 1.19
CA PHE A 74 -0.29 5.20 0.92
C PHE A 74 -1.28 4.46 0.03
N TYR A 75 -2.57 4.75 0.15
CA TYR A 75 -3.56 4.21 -0.79
C TYR A 75 -3.36 4.76 -2.21
N THR A 76 -3.11 6.06 -2.35
CA THR A 76 -2.82 6.67 -3.67
C THR A 76 -1.57 6.06 -4.30
N LEU A 77 -0.51 5.84 -3.50
CA LEU A 77 0.69 5.15 -3.96
C LEU A 77 0.42 3.69 -4.34
N SER A 78 -0.51 3.03 -3.65
CA SER A 78 -0.95 1.67 -4.00
C SER A 78 -1.62 1.62 -5.37
N LEU A 79 -2.42 2.63 -5.75
CA LEU A 79 -3.00 2.73 -7.10
C LEU A 79 -1.90 2.81 -8.18
N VAL A 80 -0.82 3.55 -7.92
CA VAL A 80 0.35 3.59 -8.81
C VAL A 80 1.00 2.21 -8.92
N MET A 81 1.13 1.49 -7.79
CA MET A 81 1.71 0.15 -7.78
C MET A 81 0.84 -0.90 -8.48
N TYR A 82 -0.48 -0.82 -8.33
CA TYR A 82 -1.43 -1.62 -9.11
C TYR A 82 -1.22 -1.41 -10.60
N TRP A 83 -1.15 -0.15 -11.05
CA TRP A 83 -0.90 0.17 -12.45
C TRP A 83 0.43 -0.39 -12.93
N LYS A 84 1.52 -0.16 -12.19
CA LYS A 84 2.87 -0.62 -12.58
C LYS A 84 2.93 -2.14 -12.71
N LEU A 85 2.45 -2.86 -11.70
CA LEU A 85 2.49 -4.31 -11.68
C LEU A 85 1.61 -4.91 -12.80
N ALA A 86 0.39 -4.40 -12.97
CA ALA A 86 -0.51 -4.87 -14.01
C ALA A 86 -0.01 -4.54 -15.43
N LYS A 87 0.66 -3.39 -15.61
CA LYS A 87 1.26 -3.01 -16.89
C LYS A 87 2.41 -3.94 -17.26
N ASP A 88 3.28 -4.25 -16.29
CA ASP A 88 4.43 -5.11 -16.51
C ASP A 88 4.03 -6.59 -16.72
N LEU A 89 2.95 -7.06 -16.08
CA LEU A 89 2.42 -8.42 -16.25
C LEU A 89 1.58 -8.60 -17.50
N TYR A 90 0.86 -7.57 -17.92
CA TYR A 90 -0.11 -7.64 -19.02
C TYR A 90 0.12 -6.50 -20.03
N ASN A 91 -0.63 -5.41 -19.90
CA ASN A 91 -0.56 -4.24 -20.77
C ASN A 91 -1.21 -3.02 -20.12
N GLU A 92 -1.12 -1.88 -20.80
CA GLU A 92 -1.61 -0.59 -20.30
C GLU A 92 -3.13 -0.55 -20.10
N LYS A 93 -3.90 -1.25 -20.94
CA LYS A 93 -5.36 -1.32 -20.81
C LYS A 93 -5.76 -2.08 -19.55
N VAL A 94 -5.11 -3.20 -19.25
CA VAL A 94 -5.34 -3.95 -18.01
C VAL A 94 -4.93 -3.11 -16.80
N ALA A 95 -3.77 -2.47 -16.86
CA ALA A 95 -3.28 -1.60 -15.79
C ALA A 95 -4.25 -0.45 -15.46
N PHE A 96 -4.81 0.17 -16.49
CA PHE A 96 -5.83 1.20 -16.36
C PHE A 96 -7.07 0.66 -15.63
N TRP A 97 -7.64 -0.45 -16.08
CA TRP A 97 -8.85 -1.01 -15.49
C TRP A 97 -8.65 -1.54 -14.08
N VAL A 98 -7.52 -2.19 -13.78
CA VAL A 98 -7.19 -2.60 -12.40
C VAL A 98 -7.15 -1.40 -11.47
N SER A 99 -6.44 -0.33 -11.86
CA SER A 99 -6.33 0.88 -11.03
C SER A 99 -7.67 1.59 -10.86
N MET A 100 -8.50 1.63 -11.91
CA MET A 100 -9.87 2.15 -11.84
C MET A 100 -10.75 1.33 -10.91
N ILE A 101 -10.77 0.01 -11.04
CA ILE A 101 -11.58 -0.87 -10.18
C ILE A 101 -11.14 -0.71 -8.73
N MET A 102 -9.83 -0.68 -8.46
CA MET A 102 -9.32 -0.48 -7.11
C MET A 102 -9.72 0.88 -6.56
N LEU A 103 -9.64 1.96 -7.36
CA LEU A 103 -10.15 3.28 -6.97
C LEU A 103 -11.67 3.28 -6.69
N TRP A 104 -12.45 2.43 -7.35
CA TRP A 104 -13.91 2.35 -7.16
C TRP A 104 -14.32 1.43 -6.03
N THR A 105 -13.40 0.61 -5.55
CA THR A 105 -13.70 -0.43 -4.57
C THR A 105 -14.20 0.23 -3.27
N PRO A 106 -15.46 -0.06 -2.84
CA PRO A 106 -16.04 0.53 -1.64
C PRO A 106 -15.56 -0.14 -0.35
N PHE A 107 -14.60 -1.08 -0.44
CA PHE A 107 -14.09 -1.81 0.72
C PHE A 107 -13.56 -0.83 1.77
N TRP A 108 -14.08 -1.02 2.98
CA TRP A 108 -13.60 -0.38 4.20
C TRP A 108 -12.08 -0.55 4.35
N GLY A 109 -11.39 0.51 4.76
CA GLY A 109 -9.93 0.53 4.98
C GLY A 109 -9.08 0.56 3.69
N PHE A 110 -9.48 -0.17 2.65
CA PHE A 110 -8.76 -0.17 1.38
C PHE A 110 -8.91 1.13 0.61
N GLY A 111 -9.84 2.02 0.95
CA GLY A 111 -10.10 3.24 0.20
C GLY A 111 -9.31 4.49 0.61
N GLY A 112 -8.46 4.41 1.63
CA GLY A 112 -7.68 5.55 2.15
C GLY A 112 -8.52 6.69 2.76
N TYR A 113 -9.84 6.52 2.93
CA TYR A 113 -10.73 7.48 3.59
C TYR A 113 -10.97 7.15 5.08
N VAL A 114 -10.48 5.99 5.53
CA VAL A 114 -10.42 5.60 6.95
C VAL A 114 -8.95 5.37 7.29
N ASN A 115 -8.48 5.98 8.38
CA ASN A 115 -7.14 5.75 8.87
C ASN A 115 -7.01 4.37 9.51
N SER A 116 -6.23 3.50 8.88
CA SER A 116 -6.13 2.10 9.25
C SER A 116 -4.79 1.51 8.78
N PRO A 117 -4.31 0.37 9.31
CA PRO A 117 -3.03 -0.20 8.89
C PRO A 117 -3.00 -0.66 7.42
N GLU A 118 -4.16 -0.89 6.82
CA GLU A 118 -4.36 -1.52 5.51
C GLU A 118 -3.70 -0.78 4.34
N PRO A 119 -3.80 0.55 4.18
CA PRO A 119 -3.19 1.27 3.06
C PRO A 119 -1.67 1.14 3.00
N VAL A 120 -1.00 1.15 4.15
CA VAL A 120 0.46 0.98 4.21
C VAL A 120 0.83 -0.47 3.89
N PHE A 121 0.11 -1.41 4.49
CA PHE A 121 0.28 -2.84 4.25
C PHE A 121 0.12 -3.18 2.75
N ILE A 122 -0.96 -2.74 2.10
CA ILE A 122 -1.23 -3.05 0.70
C ILE A 122 -0.22 -2.37 -0.23
N PHE A 123 0.23 -1.16 0.10
CA PHE A 123 1.32 -0.51 -0.62
C PHE A 123 2.60 -1.35 -0.57
N CYS A 124 3.03 -1.76 0.63
CA CYS A 124 4.20 -2.61 0.82
C CYS A 124 4.03 -3.96 0.11
N TRP A 125 2.85 -4.56 0.15
CA TRP A 125 2.56 -5.82 -0.53
C TRP A 125 2.75 -5.71 -2.05
N LEU A 126 2.13 -4.69 -2.67
CA LEU A 126 2.23 -4.47 -4.11
C LEU A 126 3.64 -4.07 -4.54
N TRP A 127 4.31 -3.26 -3.72
CA TRP A 127 5.70 -2.87 -3.99
C TRP A 127 6.64 -4.07 -3.89
N GLY A 128 6.46 -4.93 -2.89
CA GLY A 128 7.21 -6.19 -2.76
C GLY A 128 6.97 -7.12 -3.96
N ALA A 129 5.71 -7.32 -4.35
CA ALA A 129 5.34 -8.11 -5.53
C ALA A 129 5.95 -7.55 -6.83
N TRP A 130 5.94 -6.23 -7.00
CA TRP A 130 6.56 -5.58 -8.14
C TRP A 130 8.08 -5.74 -8.14
N VAL A 131 8.77 -5.52 -7.01
CA VAL A 131 10.21 -5.74 -6.91
C VAL A 131 10.58 -7.20 -7.20
N PHE A 132 9.80 -8.16 -6.68
CA PHE A 132 9.98 -9.57 -6.99
C PHE A 132 9.84 -9.83 -8.49
N TRP A 133 8.77 -9.32 -9.13
CA TRP A 133 8.59 -9.41 -10.59
C TRP A 133 9.78 -8.83 -11.36
N GLN A 134 10.31 -7.67 -10.95
CA GLN A 134 11.47 -7.07 -11.59
C GLN A 134 12.73 -7.96 -11.54
N SER A 135 12.82 -8.88 -10.58
CA SER A 135 13.94 -9.81 -10.47
C SER A 135 13.81 -11.05 -11.36
N ILE A 136 12.58 -11.44 -11.73
CA ILE A 136 12.25 -12.65 -12.49
C ILE A 136 11.71 -12.38 -13.90
N ARG A 137 11.47 -11.11 -14.28
CA ARG A 137 10.91 -10.75 -15.59
C ARG A 137 11.67 -11.39 -16.77
N PRO A 138 11.00 -11.84 -17.84
CA PRO A 138 11.63 -12.65 -18.88
C PRO A 138 12.45 -11.85 -19.92
N ASP A 139 12.27 -10.54 -20.00
CA ASP A 139 12.77 -9.67 -21.07
C ASP A 139 14.25 -9.26 -20.92
N LYS A 140 15.07 -10.04 -20.20
CA LYS A 140 16.49 -9.77 -19.89
C LYS A 140 16.78 -8.43 -19.20
N LYS A 141 15.76 -7.69 -18.77
CA LYS A 141 15.89 -6.44 -18.01
C LYS A 141 15.77 -6.69 -16.50
N GLN A 142 16.10 -7.90 -16.04
CA GLN A 142 15.96 -8.24 -14.63
C GLN A 142 16.85 -7.36 -13.76
N TRP A 143 16.34 -7.01 -12.59
CA TRP A 143 17.13 -6.35 -11.58
C TRP A 143 18.21 -7.29 -11.03
N SER A 144 19.32 -6.70 -10.58
CA SER A 144 20.37 -7.45 -9.90
C SER A 144 19.85 -8.06 -8.59
N LEU A 145 20.43 -9.20 -8.21
CA LEU A 145 20.04 -9.90 -6.98
C LEU A 145 20.23 -9.00 -5.75
N LYS A 146 21.37 -8.30 -5.66
CA LYS A 146 21.67 -7.33 -4.59
C LYS A 146 20.60 -6.24 -4.48
N LYS A 147 20.23 -5.63 -5.61
CA LYS A 147 19.19 -4.59 -5.65
C LYS A 147 17.85 -5.15 -5.17
N THR A 148 17.48 -6.34 -5.63
CA THR A 148 16.21 -7.01 -5.28
C THR A 148 16.13 -7.26 -3.76
N TRP A 149 17.15 -7.89 -3.17
CA TRP A 149 17.15 -8.18 -1.73
C TRP A 149 17.15 -6.93 -0.86
N LEU A 150 17.86 -5.87 -1.26
CA LEU A 150 17.85 -4.61 -0.52
C LEU A 150 16.45 -4.01 -0.45
N TYR A 151 15.76 -3.91 -1.60
CA TYR A 151 14.39 -3.39 -1.62
C TYR A 151 13.41 -4.32 -0.93
N LEU A 152 13.47 -5.63 -1.15
CA LEU A 152 12.59 -6.58 -0.46
C LEU A 152 12.80 -6.52 1.05
N GLY A 153 14.03 -6.49 1.55
CA GLY A 153 14.30 -6.38 2.99
C GLY A 153 13.70 -5.12 3.61
N LEU A 154 13.88 -3.97 2.95
CA LEU A 154 13.26 -2.70 3.38
C LEU A 154 11.73 -2.78 3.38
N ILE A 155 11.13 -3.24 2.28
CA ILE A 155 9.67 -3.32 2.11
C ILE A 155 9.06 -4.31 3.11
N MET A 156 9.69 -5.46 3.31
CA MET A 156 9.23 -6.46 4.26
C MET A 156 9.33 -5.95 5.70
N GLY A 157 10.40 -5.22 6.04
CA GLY A 157 10.53 -4.58 7.36
C GLY A 157 9.44 -3.54 7.61
N LEU A 158 9.22 -2.63 6.65
CA LEU A 158 8.15 -1.61 6.74
C LEU A 158 6.76 -2.26 6.80
N GLY A 159 6.53 -3.29 5.99
CA GLY A 159 5.26 -3.99 5.94
C GLY A 159 4.99 -4.83 7.19
N LEU A 160 6.02 -5.47 7.78
CA LEU A 160 5.88 -6.19 9.04
C LEU A 160 5.54 -5.23 10.18
N ASN A 161 6.14 -4.03 10.15
CA ASN A 161 5.80 -2.96 11.07
C ASN A 161 4.41 -2.34 10.80
N SER A 162 3.71 -2.72 9.73
CA SER A 162 2.33 -2.31 9.44
C SER A 162 1.33 -3.44 9.73
N LYS A 163 1.55 -4.64 9.20
CA LYS A 163 0.71 -5.82 9.43
C LYS A 163 1.52 -7.10 9.23
N PHE A 164 1.53 -7.96 10.25
CA PHE A 164 2.34 -9.19 10.23
C PHE A 164 2.02 -10.15 9.08
N ILE A 165 0.80 -10.08 8.53
CA ILE A 165 0.37 -10.92 7.41
C ILE A 165 1.22 -10.73 6.15
N ILE A 166 2.00 -9.63 6.03
CA ILE A 166 2.93 -9.46 4.90
C ILE A 166 3.98 -10.58 4.84
N ALA A 167 4.27 -11.26 5.95
CA ALA A 167 5.17 -12.41 5.96
C ALA A 167 4.76 -13.49 4.94
N LEU A 168 3.46 -13.62 4.65
CA LEU A 168 2.94 -14.54 3.63
C LEU A 168 3.48 -14.25 2.22
N LEU A 169 3.84 -13.00 1.94
CA LEU A 169 4.43 -12.63 0.66
C LEU A 169 5.80 -13.31 0.46
N ALA A 170 6.63 -13.37 1.51
CA ALA A 170 7.91 -14.07 1.46
C ALA A 170 7.72 -15.58 1.26
N PHE A 171 6.73 -16.18 1.92
CA PHE A 171 6.37 -17.59 1.68
C PHE A 171 5.93 -17.83 0.24
N GLY A 172 5.09 -16.94 -0.32
CA GLY A 172 4.65 -17.03 -1.71
C GLY A 172 5.80 -16.94 -2.72
N PHE A 173 6.72 -16.01 -2.51
CA PHE A 173 7.93 -15.89 -3.34
C PHE A 173 8.83 -17.12 -3.24
N GLY A 174 9.04 -17.63 -2.02
CA GLY A 174 9.79 -18.86 -1.79
C GLY A 174 9.17 -20.06 -2.51
N ALA A 175 7.85 -20.26 -2.34
CA ALA A 175 7.11 -21.32 -3.01
C ALA A 175 7.18 -21.22 -4.54
N PHE A 176 7.10 -20.01 -5.10
CA PHE A 176 7.26 -19.77 -6.53
C PHE A 176 8.65 -20.18 -7.03
N LEU A 177 9.72 -19.72 -6.37
CA LEU A 177 11.10 -20.05 -6.75
C LEU A 177 11.41 -21.54 -6.58
N LEU A 178 10.80 -22.19 -5.58
CA LEU A 178 10.91 -23.63 -5.40
C LEU A 178 10.15 -24.41 -6.48
N SER A 179 9.07 -23.87 -7.02
CA SER A 179 8.28 -24.53 -8.06
C SER A 179 8.86 -24.33 -9.47
N ASP A 180 9.46 -23.17 -9.74
CA ASP A 180 9.96 -22.82 -11.07
C ASP A 180 11.49 -22.87 -11.17
N LYS A 181 12.00 -23.95 -11.75
CA LYS A 181 13.44 -24.17 -11.97
C LYS A 181 14.10 -23.12 -12.87
N LYS A 182 13.36 -22.48 -13.79
CA LYS A 182 13.93 -21.52 -14.76
C LYS A 182 14.33 -20.19 -14.12
N HIS A 183 13.74 -19.85 -12.97
CA HIS A 183 13.95 -18.57 -12.30
C HIS A 183 14.87 -18.68 -11.07
N ARG A 184 15.40 -19.86 -10.77
CA ARG A 184 16.49 -20.02 -9.81
C ARG A 184 17.77 -19.51 -10.47
N LYS A 185 18.33 -18.43 -9.93
CA LYS A 185 19.69 -18.00 -10.29
C LYS A 185 20.62 -18.83 -9.42
N ASP A 186 21.27 -19.82 -10.02
CA ASP A 186 22.35 -20.59 -9.39
C ASP A 186 23.51 -19.69 -8.97
#